data_AF-A0A2L2YAY8-F1
#
_entry.id   AF-A0A2L2YAY8-F1
#
_cell.length_a   1.000
_cell.length_b   1.000
_cell.length_c   1.000
_cell.angle_alpha   90.00
_cell.angle_beta   90.00
_cell.angle_gamma   90.00
#
_symmetry.space_group_name_H-M   'P 1'
#
loop_
_entity.id
_entity.type
_entity.pdbx_description
1 polymer ?
#
loop_
_entity_poly.entity_id
_entity_poly.type
_entity_poly.pdbx_seq_one_letter_code
_entity_poly.pdbx_strand_id
1 'polypeptide(L)' 'DHVGTLNAQASCADAVSYCGAKDQKYPDKKSMGYPFDRIIRARTIAEFSTQNMNFQEVKIQFKE' A
#
# COMPACT_ATOMS: atom_id res chain seq x y z
N ASP A 1 0.62 7.51 6.80
CA ASP A 1 1.31 8.02 5.59
C ASP A 1 2.79 8.27 5.87
N HIS A 2 3.64 7.28 5.58
CA HIS A 2 5.11 7.42 5.66
C HIS A 2 5.76 7.31 4.27
N VAL A 3 5.03 7.68 3.22
CA VAL A 3 5.53 7.71 1.83
C VAL A 3 6.30 9.02 1.53
N GLY A 4 6.52 9.87 2.54
CA GLY A 4 7.11 11.21 2.37
C GLY A 4 8.50 11.43 2.98
N THR A 5 9.17 10.41 3.52
CA THR A 5 10.52 10.58 4.13
C THR A 5 11.58 9.70 3.50
N LEU A 6 11.45 9.44 2.19
CA LEU A 6 12.58 8.97 1.40
C LEU A 6 13.38 10.21 1.03
N ASN A 7 14.61 10.31 1.56
CA ASN A 7 15.70 11.22 1.19
C ASN A 7 15.32 12.41 0.30
N ALA A 8 15.68 13.64 0.71
CA ALA A 8 15.57 14.86 -0.09
C ALA A 8 16.20 14.79 -1.51
N GLN A 9 16.83 13.67 -1.88
CA GLN A 9 17.40 13.31 -3.18
C GLN A 9 16.46 12.53 -4.12
N ALA A 10 15.30 12.02 -3.69
CA ALA A 10 14.40 11.27 -4.56
C ALA A 10 13.49 12.21 -5.36
N SER A 11 13.88 12.55 -6.59
CA SER A 11 13.03 13.31 -7.52
C SER A 11 11.86 12.46 -8.00
N CYS A 12 10.67 13.07 -8.17
CA CYS A 12 9.47 12.42 -8.71
C CYS A 12 8.97 11.20 -7.92
N ALA A 13 9.00 11.28 -6.58
CA ALA A 13 8.54 10.20 -5.70
C ALA A 13 7.10 10.38 -5.16
N ASP A 14 6.38 11.42 -5.58
CA ASP A 14 5.02 11.74 -5.08
C ASP A 14 3.99 10.61 -5.34
N ALA A 15 4.06 10.00 -6.53
CA ALA A 15 3.19 8.92 -6.94
C ALA A 15 3.91 7.55 -6.93
N VAL A 16 4.86 7.34 -6.01
CA VAL A 16 5.78 6.18 -6.06
C VAL A 16 5.07 4.83 -6.09
N SER A 17 3.93 4.68 -5.41
CA SER A 17 3.17 3.43 -5.38
C SER A 17 2.76 2.92 -6.77
N TYR A 18 2.58 3.81 -7.74
CA TYR A 18 2.21 3.47 -9.11
C TYR A 18 3.33 3.77 -10.12
N CYS A 19 4.13 4.80 -9.88
CA CYS A 19 5.11 5.32 -10.84
C CYS A 19 6.56 4.95 -10.52
N GLY A 20 6.84 4.41 -9.33
CA GLY A 20 8.21 4.24 -8.85
C GLY A 20 8.90 5.59 -8.56
N ALA A 21 10.22 5.54 -8.36
CA ALA A 21 11.04 6.71 -8.13
C ALA A 21 12.04 6.87 -9.29
N LYS A 22 12.24 8.10 -9.75
CA LYS A 22 13.11 8.37 -10.90
C LYS A 22 14.54 7.91 -10.61
N ASP A 23 15.12 7.15 -11.54
CA ASP A 23 16.50 6.64 -11.51
C ASP A 23 16.85 5.85 -10.23
N GLN A 24 15.84 5.28 -9.56
CA GLN A 24 16.00 4.51 -8.33
C GLN A 24 15.26 3.18 -8.43
N LYS A 25 15.73 2.20 -7.65
CA LYS A 25 14.95 0.98 -7.42
C LYS A 25 13.70 1.32 -6.63
N TYR A 26 12.64 0.55 -6.84
CA TYR A 26 11.41 0.68 -6.08
C TYR A 26 11.70 0.61 -4.57
N PRO A 27 11.20 1.57 -3.76
CA PRO A 27 11.67 1.74 -2.39
C PRO A 27 11.05 0.77 -1.38
N ASP A 28 10.15 -0.13 -1.81
CA ASP A 28 9.65 -1.24 -1.00
C ASP A 28 10.17 -2.58 -1.55
N LYS A 29 10.64 -3.44 -0.65
CA LYS A 29 11.12 -4.79 -0.98
C LYS A 29 9.99 -5.81 -1.06
N LYS A 30 8.78 -5.48 -0.59
CA LYS A 30 7.60 -6.35 -0.72
C LYS A 30 7.14 -6.41 -2.17
N SER A 31 6.49 -7.52 -2.54
CA SER A 31 5.75 -7.59 -3.80
C SER A 31 4.78 -6.41 -3.90
N MET A 32 4.68 -5.78 -5.07
CA MET A 32 3.64 -4.78 -5.31
C MET A 32 2.26 -5.41 -5.10
N GLY A 33 1.44 -4.82 -4.23
CA GLY A 33 0.13 -5.37 -3.84
C GLY A 33 0.13 -6.24 -2.58
N TYR A 34 1.28 -6.47 -1.94
CA TYR A 34 1.35 -7.13 -0.63
C TYR A 34 0.44 -6.44 0.40
N PRO A 35 -0.33 -7.19 1.23
CA PRO A 35 -0.37 -8.64 1.38
C PRO A 35 -1.39 -9.38 0.48
N PHE A 36 -1.98 -8.70 -0.51
CA PHE A 36 -3.04 -9.22 -1.38
C PHE A 36 -2.52 -9.76 -2.72
N ASP A 37 -1.20 -9.87 -2.91
CA ASP A 37 -0.57 -10.36 -4.13
C ASP A 37 -0.71 -11.89 -4.31
N ARG A 38 -1.10 -12.63 -3.26
CA ARG A 38 -1.14 -14.10 -3.23
C ARG A 38 -2.51 -14.64 -2.85
N ILE A 39 -2.70 -15.94 -3.08
CA ILE A 39 -3.92 -16.66 -2.70
C ILE A 39 -4.09 -16.65 -1.18
N ILE A 40 -5.18 -16.05 -0.72
CA ILE A 40 -5.62 -16.07 0.69
C ILE A 40 -6.63 -17.20 0.86
N ARG A 41 -6.36 -18.13 1.78
CA ARG A 41 -7.25 -19.28 2.06
C ARG A 41 -8.29 -18.99 3.14
N ALA A 42 -8.11 -17.93 3.92
CA ALA A 42 -9.06 -17.47 4.92
C ALA A 42 -10.42 -17.16 4.28
N ARG A 43 -11.50 -17.43 4.99
CA ARG A 43 -12.88 -17.21 4.53
C ARG A 43 -13.47 -15.91 5.06
N THR A 44 -12.87 -15.35 6.11
CA THR A 44 -13.31 -14.10 6.71
C THR A 44 -12.13 -13.15 6.92
N ILE A 45 -12.42 -11.85 7.05
CA ILE A 45 -11.41 -10.83 7.36
C ILE A 45 -10.76 -11.12 8.73
N ALA A 46 -11.55 -11.56 9.71
CA ALA A 46 -11.06 -11.90 11.04
C ALA A 46 -10.03 -13.04 11.02
N GLU A 47 -10.22 -14.04 10.15
CA GLU A 47 -9.26 -15.14 9.95
C GLU A 47 -7.97 -14.69 9.25
N PHE A 48 -8.04 -13.64 8.42
CA PHE A 48 -6.87 -13.12 7.71
C PHE A 48 -6.08 -12.10 8.55
N SER A 49 -6.75 -11.37 9.44
CA SER A 49 -6.19 -10.25 10.19
C SER A 49 -5.10 -10.69 11.18
N THR A 50 -3.96 -10.01 11.16
CA THR A 50 -2.91 -10.12 12.19
C THR A 50 -2.94 -8.92 13.13
N GLN A 51 -2.14 -8.95 14.20
CA GLN A 51 -2.10 -7.88 15.24
C GLN A 51 -1.75 -6.49 14.69
N ASN A 52 -1.10 -6.43 13.53
CA ASN A 52 -0.68 -5.20 12.85
C ASN A 52 -1.56 -4.85 11.63
N MET A 53 -2.71 -5.50 11.47
CA MET A 53 -3.70 -5.18 10.43
C MET A 53 -4.93 -4.54 11.06
N ASN A 54 -5.57 -3.64 10.32
CA ASN A 54 -6.81 -3.00 10.74
C ASN A 54 -7.77 -2.89 9.56
N PHE A 55 -9.07 -3.07 9.83
CA PHE A 55 -10.14 -2.99 8.84
C PHE A 55 -11.22 -2.05 9.35
N GLN A 56 -11.64 -1.11 8.50
CA GLN A 56 -12.62 -0.10 8.84
C GLN A 56 -13.69 -0.06 7.74
N GLU A 57 -14.96 -0.16 8.14
CA GLU A 57 -16.09 0.05 7.23
C GLU A 57 -16.20 1.55 6.89
N VAL A 58 -16.33 1.87 5.60
CA VAL A 58 -16.50 3.23 5.08
C VAL A 58 -17.62 3.26 4.03
N LYS A 59 -18.31 4.39 3.91
CA LYS A 59 -19.33 4.63 2.90
C LYS A 59 -18.87 5.73 1.95
N ILE A 60 -18.79 5.42 0.66
CA ILE A 60 -18.50 6.40 -0.39
C ILE A 60 -19.84 6.82 -1.00
N GLN A 61 -20.19 8.10 -0.87
CA GLN A 61 -21.45 8.65 -1.36
C GLN A 61 -21.17 9.69 -2.44
N PHE A 62 -21.64 9.42 -3.66
CA PHE A 62 -21.68 10.44 -4.71
C PHE A 62 -22.76 11.47 -4.36
N LYS A 63 -22.46 12.74 -4.63
CA LYS A 63 -23.39 13.84 -4.50
C LYS A 63 -23.48 14.52 -5.87
N GLU A 64 -24.70 14.64 -6.37
CA GLU A 64 -25.03 15.41 -7.58
C GLU A 64 -24.68 16.90 -7.45
#